data_AF-A0A356KTI9-F1
#
_entry.id   AF-A0A356KTI9-F1
#
_cell.length_a   1.000
_cell.length_b   1.000
_cell.length_c   1.000
_cell.angle_alpha   90.00
_cell.angle_beta   90.00
_cell.angle_gamma   90.00
#
_symmetry.space_group_name_H-M   'P 1'
#
loop_
_entity.id
_entity.type
_entity.pdbx_description
1 polymer ?
#
loop_
_entity_poly.entity_id
_entity_poly.type
_entity_poly.pdbx_seq_one_letter_code
_entity_poly.pdbx_strand_id
1 'polypeptide(L)'
;SDQAQRLVELGESLLEAGNPRLAAGAFRQAQALVADHAGARAGLARAARAPTSGGAADERARRERAERHLREGRRHLSGKRFAEARSELLQAYAQGADEARPLLDQAQAGLLAQRQEEAASRQRERDAARAVELVREAQAARDPAHARARFLEALALDPGNQDARAALSQAPAPAPAKPPAANSERRELALDAGQRHASRGRELYTKERDLDAALDAYFQALHHFSRADAYDPRLPTAGEETQRTVLELGAILRDDGQVAFANALYRFYGLDPKSAPVVRPPSDPHLVVEEAERTSIRRAFGGVVRFEPTRAFDSLRAWVRKESPGSRIRIQVKSAIQPGFPPKVLAKGLWIRLEDRERKTISAPRRLEFEGGPYFRIVRVDSRGRVVLPFDRASTFDAAPYVQQAREIAKELLKR
;
A
#
# COMPACT_ATOMS: atom_id res chain seq x y z
N SER A 1 35.81 -3.66 -42.00
CA SER A 1 34.64 -4.53 -42.27
C SER A 1 33.91 -3.98 -43.48
N ASP A 2 33.26 -4.83 -44.28
CA ASP A 2 32.49 -4.40 -45.46
C ASP A 2 31.39 -3.37 -45.11
N GLN A 3 30.87 -3.43 -43.88
CA GLN A 3 29.87 -2.50 -43.38
C GLN A 3 30.43 -1.08 -43.16
N ALA A 4 31.68 -0.95 -42.67
CA ALA A 4 32.32 0.36 -42.51
C ALA A 4 32.60 1.02 -43.86
N GLN A 5 33.00 0.22 -44.86
CA GLN A 5 33.24 0.70 -46.22
C GLN A 5 31.95 1.24 -46.87
N ARG A 6 30.82 0.52 -46.75
CA ARG A 6 29.51 0.99 -47.22
C ARG A 6 29.05 2.29 -46.56
N LEU A 7 29.36 2.50 -45.28
CA LEU A 7 29.04 3.75 -44.57
C LEU A 7 29.91 4.92 -45.04
N VAL A 8 31.17 4.65 -45.42
CA VAL A 8 32.05 5.66 -46.05
C VAL A 8 31.51 6.04 -47.44
N GLU A 9 31.13 5.07 -48.27
CA GLU A 9 30.52 5.30 -49.59
C GLU A 9 29.21 6.10 -49.49
N LEU A 10 28.35 5.75 -48.52
CA LEU A 10 27.14 6.52 -48.21
C LEU A 10 27.49 7.96 -47.79
N GLY A 11 28.51 8.12 -46.94
CA GLY A 11 28.99 9.43 -46.49
C GLY A 11 29.47 10.30 -47.66
N GLU A 12 30.21 9.73 -48.60
CA GLU A 12 30.68 10.42 -49.82
C GLU A 12 29.50 10.81 -50.73
N SER A 13 28.56 9.90 -50.98
CA SER A 13 27.34 10.20 -51.76
C SER A 13 26.51 11.32 -51.11
N LEU A 14 26.44 11.36 -49.77
CA LEU A 14 25.75 12.43 -49.04
C LEU A 14 26.50 13.78 -49.13
N LEU A 15 27.84 13.78 -49.22
CA LEU A 15 28.60 15.00 -49.50
C LEU A 15 28.34 15.54 -50.90
N GLU A 16 28.33 14.65 -51.90
CA GLU A 16 28.00 15.02 -53.29
C GLU A 16 26.57 15.56 -53.41
N ALA A 17 25.63 14.99 -52.65
CA ALA A 17 24.26 15.48 -52.55
C ALA A 17 24.12 16.79 -51.72
N GLY A 18 25.21 17.39 -51.25
CA GLY A 18 25.20 18.64 -50.49
C GLY A 18 24.65 18.52 -49.07
N ASN A 19 24.71 17.33 -48.45
CA ASN A 19 24.20 17.05 -47.10
C ASN A 19 25.33 16.76 -46.10
N PRO A 20 26.18 17.75 -45.76
CA PRO A 20 27.40 17.51 -44.97
C PRO A 20 27.13 17.02 -43.55
N ARG A 21 25.98 17.35 -42.95
CA ARG A 21 25.61 16.85 -41.61
C ARG A 21 25.29 15.36 -41.61
N LEU A 22 24.53 14.88 -42.60
CA LEU A 22 24.21 13.45 -42.73
C LEU A 22 25.45 12.64 -43.10
N ALA A 23 26.28 13.18 -43.99
CA ALA A 23 27.59 12.62 -44.31
C ALA A 23 28.47 12.46 -43.06
N ALA A 24 28.57 13.51 -42.23
CA ALA A 24 29.32 13.46 -40.97
C ALA A 24 28.73 12.45 -39.95
N GLY A 25 27.43 12.14 -40.03
CA GLY A 25 26.80 11.06 -39.26
C GLY A 25 27.25 9.67 -39.72
N ALA A 26 27.20 9.43 -41.05
CA ALA A 26 27.63 8.17 -41.65
C ALA A 26 29.13 7.89 -41.40
N PHE A 27 29.99 8.91 -41.53
CA PHE A 27 31.42 8.76 -41.23
C PHE A 27 31.70 8.48 -39.75
N ARG A 28 30.98 9.11 -38.80
CA ARG A 28 31.13 8.79 -37.36
C ARG A 28 30.73 7.36 -37.03
N GLN A 29 29.66 6.85 -37.66
CA GLN A 29 29.26 5.45 -37.50
C GLN A 29 30.29 4.49 -38.10
N ALA A 30 30.87 4.81 -39.26
CA ALA A 30 31.96 4.02 -39.84
C ALA A 30 33.19 3.97 -38.91
N GLN A 31 33.54 5.10 -38.27
CA GLN A 31 34.66 5.22 -37.33
C GLN A 31 34.40 4.48 -36.00
N ALA A 32 33.13 4.38 -35.58
CA ALA A 32 32.73 3.59 -34.42
C ALA A 32 32.84 2.07 -34.67
N LEU A 33 32.62 1.62 -35.92
CA LEU A 33 32.76 0.21 -36.30
C LEU A 33 34.23 -0.22 -36.49
N VAL A 34 35.07 0.68 -36.98
CA VAL A 34 36.52 0.45 -37.14
C VAL A 34 37.26 1.68 -36.65
N ALA A 35 37.88 1.56 -35.48
CA ALA A 35 38.73 2.60 -34.93
C ALA A 35 39.81 2.97 -35.97
N ASP A 36 40.02 4.27 -36.18
CA ASP A 36 41.00 4.83 -37.13
C ASP A 36 40.79 4.56 -38.62
N HIS A 37 39.58 4.23 -39.06
CA HIS A 37 39.26 4.10 -40.49
C HIS A 37 39.63 5.38 -41.28
N ALA A 38 40.66 5.28 -42.14
CA ALA A 38 41.24 6.44 -42.83
C ALA A 38 40.23 7.20 -43.69
N GLY A 39 39.38 6.47 -44.42
CA GLY A 39 38.31 7.07 -45.24
C GLY A 39 37.26 7.83 -44.42
N ALA A 40 36.93 7.36 -43.21
CA ALA A 40 35.96 8.03 -42.34
C ALA A 40 36.53 9.33 -41.75
N ARG A 41 37.82 9.34 -41.36
CA ARG A 41 38.52 10.55 -40.90
C ARG A 41 38.61 11.62 -41.99
N ALA A 42 39.02 11.21 -43.20
CA ALA A 42 39.09 12.11 -44.36
C ALA A 42 37.70 12.67 -44.72
N GLY A 43 36.68 11.80 -44.72
CA GLY A 43 35.28 12.18 -44.93
C GLY A 43 34.76 13.18 -43.90
N LEU A 44 35.08 13.02 -42.62
CA LEU A 44 34.71 13.98 -41.57
C LEU A 44 35.36 15.34 -41.76
N ALA A 45 36.65 15.38 -42.14
CA ALA A 45 37.33 16.63 -42.43
C ALA A 45 36.75 17.35 -43.65
N ARG A 46 36.35 16.61 -44.70
CA ARG A 46 35.65 17.16 -45.87
C ARG A 46 34.26 17.66 -45.51
N ALA A 47 33.49 16.89 -44.73
CA ALA A 47 32.18 17.29 -44.26
C ALA A 47 32.21 18.57 -43.41
N ALA A 48 33.27 18.77 -42.61
CA ALA A 48 33.46 19.98 -41.81
C ALA A 48 33.82 21.22 -42.64
N ARG A 49 34.41 21.03 -43.84
CA ARG A 49 34.80 22.12 -44.75
C ARG A 49 33.78 22.37 -45.86
N ALA A 50 32.87 21.44 -46.09
CA ALA A 50 31.83 21.58 -47.09
C ALA A 50 30.91 22.75 -46.71
N PRO A 51 30.70 23.72 -47.62
CA PRO A 51 29.76 24.81 -47.37
C PRO A 51 28.38 24.18 -47.13
N THR A 52 27.81 24.42 -45.95
CA THR A 52 26.41 24.10 -45.69
C THR A 52 25.58 24.90 -46.68
N SER A 53 25.04 24.24 -47.70
CA SER A 53 24.28 24.79 -48.82
C SER A 53 22.90 25.37 -48.41
N GLY A 54 22.78 25.87 -47.19
CA GLY A 54 21.68 26.73 -46.76
C GLY A 54 22.27 28.07 -46.36
N GLY A 55 22.07 29.09 -47.18
CA GLY A 55 22.41 30.46 -46.78
C GLY A 55 21.63 30.84 -45.50
N ALA A 56 22.07 31.90 -44.82
CA ALA A 56 21.37 32.41 -43.63
C ALA A 56 19.86 32.65 -43.85
N ALA A 57 19.44 32.89 -45.10
CA ALA A 57 18.04 33.00 -45.51
C ALA A 57 17.27 31.66 -45.44
N ASP A 58 17.89 30.55 -45.87
CA ASP A 58 17.26 29.21 -45.83
C ASP A 58 17.19 28.66 -44.40
N GLU A 59 18.20 28.93 -43.58
CA GLU A 59 18.15 28.59 -42.16
C GLU A 59 17.06 29.38 -41.43
N ARG A 60 16.88 30.67 -41.73
CA ARG A 60 15.77 31.48 -41.19
C ARG A 60 14.42 30.92 -41.62
N ALA A 61 14.22 30.65 -42.91
CA ALA A 61 12.96 30.09 -43.42
C ALA A 61 12.66 28.70 -42.84
N ARG A 62 13.68 27.86 -42.58
CA ARG A 62 13.51 26.56 -41.89
C ARG A 62 13.12 26.76 -40.43
N ARG A 63 13.75 27.68 -39.70
CA ARG A 63 13.38 27.99 -38.30
C ARG A 63 11.96 28.54 -38.18
N GLU A 64 11.56 29.45 -39.05
CA GLU A 64 10.20 30.02 -39.05
C GLU A 64 9.12 28.97 -39.32
N ARG A 65 9.38 28.02 -40.24
CA ARG A 65 8.49 26.88 -40.47
C ARG A 65 8.45 25.96 -39.24
N ALA A 66 9.61 25.66 -38.64
CA ALA A 66 9.67 24.80 -37.47
C ALA A 66 8.90 25.39 -36.28
N GLU A 67 9.01 26.71 -36.05
CA GLU A 67 8.26 27.44 -35.02
C GLU A 67 6.76 27.47 -35.29
N ARG A 68 6.34 27.53 -36.55
CA ARG A 68 4.92 27.44 -36.92
C ARG A 68 4.35 26.08 -36.55
N HIS A 69 4.98 25.00 -36.99
CA HIS A 69 4.58 23.63 -36.67
C HIS A 69 4.63 23.35 -35.16
N LEU A 70 5.62 23.90 -34.44
CA LEU A 70 5.72 23.78 -32.98
C LEU A 70 4.52 24.47 -32.28
N ARG A 71 4.14 25.68 -32.72
CA ARG A 71 2.98 26.40 -32.18
C ARG A 71 1.66 25.66 -32.46
N GLU A 72 1.48 25.16 -33.68
CA GLU A 72 0.30 24.39 -34.05
C GLU A 72 0.23 23.08 -33.27
N GLY A 73 1.34 22.34 -33.17
CA GLY A 73 1.46 21.14 -32.35
C GLY A 73 1.07 21.36 -30.88
N ARG A 74 1.55 22.45 -30.26
CA ARG A 74 1.16 22.85 -28.90
C ARG A 74 -0.35 23.13 -28.79
N ARG A 75 -0.94 23.82 -29.78
CA ARG A 75 -2.39 24.11 -29.83
C ARG A 75 -3.23 22.83 -29.98
N HIS A 76 -2.76 21.86 -30.76
CA HIS A 76 -3.43 20.57 -30.90
C HIS A 76 -3.33 19.75 -29.60
N LEU A 77 -2.18 19.74 -28.92
CA LEU A 77 -2.00 19.11 -27.61
C LEU A 77 -2.95 19.68 -26.56
N SER A 78 -3.06 21.01 -26.45
CA SER A 78 -4.00 21.64 -25.51
C SER A 78 -5.46 21.29 -25.82
N GLY A 79 -5.78 21.08 -27.10
CA GLY A 79 -7.11 20.65 -27.54
C GLY A 79 -7.34 19.14 -27.50
N LYS A 80 -6.43 18.34 -26.91
CA LYS A 80 -6.46 16.86 -26.90
C LYS A 80 -6.58 16.21 -28.28
N ARG A 81 -6.16 16.91 -29.34
CA ARG A 81 -6.11 16.41 -30.72
C ARG A 81 -4.75 15.76 -30.97
N PHE A 82 -4.55 14.60 -30.36
CA PHE A 82 -3.22 13.98 -30.22
C PHE A 82 -2.62 13.50 -31.56
N ALA A 83 -3.45 13.08 -32.52
CA ALA A 83 -2.99 12.64 -33.83
C ALA A 83 -2.45 13.80 -34.66
N GLU A 84 -3.20 14.91 -34.71
CA GLU A 84 -2.83 16.15 -35.38
C GLU A 84 -1.63 16.80 -34.69
N ALA A 85 -1.59 16.81 -33.35
CA ALA A 85 -0.43 17.25 -32.60
C ALA A 85 0.84 16.49 -32.96
N ARG A 86 0.77 15.15 -33.03
CA ARG A 86 1.91 14.30 -33.40
C ARG A 86 2.41 14.61 -34.81
N SER A 87 1.49 14.81 -35.77
CA SER A 87 1.85 15.17 -37.15
C SER A 87 2.64 16.48 -37.20
N GLU A 88 2.10 17.54 -36.59
CA GLU A 88 2.75 18.87 -36.58
C GLU A 88 4.09 18.84 -35.84
N LEU A 89 4.18 18.16 -34.71
CA LEU A 89 5.42 18.07 -33.93
C LEU A 89 6.50 17.23 -34.64
N LEU A 90 6.13 16.22 -35.44
CA LEU A 90 7.09 15.48 -36.27
C LEU A 90 7.66 16.38 -37.38
N GLN A 91 6.83 17.23 -37.98
CA GLN A 91 7.28 18.20 -38.98
C GLN A 91 8.20 19.26 -38.37
N ALA A 92 7.88 19.77 -37.16
CA ALA A 92 8.77 20.67 -36.42
C ALA A 92 10.12 20.02 -36.09
N TYR A 93 10.11 18.77 -35.61
CA TYR A 93 11.32 18.01 -35.29
C TYR A 93 12.18 17.76 -36.54
N ALA A 94 11.58 17.38 -37.67
CA ALA A 94 12.28 17.17 -38.93
C ALA A 94 12.95 18.45 -39.48
N GLN A 95 12.42 19.62 -39.11
CA GLN A 95 12.97 20.93 -39.46
C GLN A 95 14.00 21.46 -38.44
N GLY A 96 14.33 20.68 -37.40
CA GLY A 96 15.39 20.98 -36.44
C GLY A 96 14.93 21.64 -35.13
N ALA A 97 13.65 21.62 -34.79
CA ALA A 97 13.17 22.06 -33.48
C ALA A 97 13.27 20.93 -32.46
N ASP A 98 14.39 20.84 -31.75
CA ASP A 98 14.63 19.81 -30.71
C ASP A 98 13.59 19.87 -29.57
N GLU A 99 13.03 21.05 -29.30
CA GLU A 99 11.93 21.25 -28.33
C GLU A 99 10.66 20.46 -28.67
N ALA A 100 10.48 20.01 -29.92
CA ALA A 100 9.36 19.18 -30.31
C ALA A 100 9.42 17.77 -29.71
N ARG A 101 10.62 17.29 -29.30
CA ARG A 101 10.82 15.94 -28.81
C ARG A 101 10.00 15.58 -27.56
N PRO A 102 10.06 16.33 -26.44
CA PRO A 102 9.23 16.04 -25.27
C PRO A 102 7.73 16.15 -25.56
N LEU A 103 7.33 17.03 -26.49
CA LEU A 103 5.94 17.20 -26.89
C LEU A 103 5.43 16.02 -27.74
N LEU A 104 6.30 15.41 -28.55
CA LEU A 104 5.98 14.18 -29.28
C LEU A 104 5.68 13.02 -28.35
N ASP A 105 6.50 12.85 -27.31
CA ASP A 105 6.29 11.80 -26.30
C ASP A 105 4.95 12.00 -25.59
N GLN A 106 4.60 13.26 -25.27
CA GLN A 106 3.30 13.61 -24.69
C GLN A 106 2.13 13.33 -25.64
N ALA A 107 2.24 13.69 -26.92
CA ALA A 107 1.21 13.40 -27.92
C ALA A 107 1.01 11.89 -28.11
N GLN A 108 2.10 11.12 -28.10
CA GLN A 108 2.08 9.67 -28.25
C GLN A 108 1.45 8.98 -27.04
N ALA A 109 1.76 9.45 -25.82
CA ALA A 109 1.11 8.98 -24.60
C ALA A 109 -0.40 9.27 -24.62
N GLY A 110 -0.80 10.48 -25.04
CA GLY A 110 -2.22 10.85 -25.18
C GLY A 110 -2.97 9.98 -26.19
N LEU A 111 -2.36 9.68 -27.34
CA LEU A 111 -2.94 8.79 -28.36
C LEU A 111 -3.12 7.35 -27.85
N LEU A 112 -2.14 6.84 -27.09
CA LEU A 112 -2.25 5.51 -26.48
C LEU A 112 -3.37 5.46 -25.45
N ALA A 113 -3.48 6.48 -24.60
CA ALA A 113 -4.57 6.59 -23.62
C ALA A 113 -5.94 6.64 -24.30
N GLN A 114 -6.10 7.45 -25.36
CA GLN A 114 -7.34 7.52 -26.13
C GLN A 114 -7.72 6.16 -26.75
N ARG A 115 -6.75 5.44 -27.33
CA ARG A 115 -6.99 4.10 -27.88
C ARG A 115 -7.39 3.09 -26.81
N GLN A 116 -6.80 3.16 -25.63
CA GLN A 116 -7.17 2.31 -24.50
C GLN A 116 -8.59 2.61 -24.02
N GLU A 117 -8.96 3.88 -23.95
CA GLU A 117 -10.31 4.31 -23.58
C GLU A 117 -11.36 3.87 -24.61
N GLU A 118 -11.07 4.02 -25.91
CA GLU A 118 -11.93 3.53 -27.00
C GLU A 118 -12.05 2.01 -27.00
N ALA A 119 -10.96 1.27 -26.73
CA ALA A 119 -10.99 -0.17 -26.62
C ALA A 119 -11.81 -0.62 -25.41
N ALA A 120 -11.64 0.05 -24.26
CA ALA A 120 -12.44 -0.20 -23.06
C ALA A 120 -13.92 0.13 -23.28
N SER A 121 -14.25 1.21 -24.01
CA SER A 121 -15.63 1.54 -24.37
C SER A 121 -16.25 0.45 -25.25
N ARG A 122 -15.55 0.03 -26.31
CA ARG A 122 -16.00 -1.06 -27.18
C ARG A 122 -16.16 -2.38 -26.44
N GLN A 123 -15.28 -2.68 -25.48
CA GLN A 123 -15.39 -3.86 -24.65
C GLN A 123 -16.63 -3.77 -23.75
N ARG A 124 -16.88 -2.63 -23.08
CA ARG A 124 -18.09 -2.40 -22.28
C ARG A 124 -19.37 -2.55 -23.11
N GLU A 125 -19.38 -2.04 -24.34
CA GLU A 125 -20.51 -2.19 -25.25
C GLU A 125 -20.77 -3.65 -25.62
N ARG A 126 -19.71 -4.43 -25.86
CA ARG A 126 -19.81 -5.88 -26.12
C ARG A 126 -20.29 -6.65 -24.90
N ASP A 127 -19.75 -6.34 -23.73
CA ASP A 127 -20.11 -6.98 -22.46
C ASP A 127 -21.58 -6.68 -22.12
N ALA A 128 -22.04 -5.44 -22.34
CA ALA A 128 -23.44 -5.05 -22.18
C ALA A 128 -24.37 -5.79 -23.17
N ALA A 129 -23.99 -5.88 -24.45
CA ALA A 129 -24.76 -6.64 -25.43
C ALA A 129 -24.85 -8.13 -25.06
N ARG A 130 -23.73 -8.73 -24.62
CA ARG A 130 -23.69 -10.12 -24.15
C ARG A 130 -24.52 -10.33 -22.88
N ALA A 131 -24.52 -9.38 -21.96
CA ALA A 131 -25.37 -9.42 -20.78
C ALA A 131 -26.86 -9.46 -21.15
N VAL A 132 -27.29 -8.68 -22.16
CA VAL A 132 -28.66 -8.73 -22.68
C VAL A 132 -29.01 -10.09 -23.29
N GLU A 133 -28.08 -10.71 -24.03
CA GLU A 133 -28.28 -12.07 -24.55
C GLU A 133 -28.43 -13.10 -23.43
N LEU A 134 -27.57 -13.04 -22.42
CA LEU A 134 -27.63 -13.94 -21.25
C LEU A 134 -28.96 -13.79 -20.49
N VAL A 135 -29.49 -12.56 -20.38
CA VAL A 135 -30.83 -12.31 -19.80
C VAL A 135 -31.93 -12.98 -20.63
N ARG A 136 -31.85 -12.91 -21.97
CA ARG A 136 -32.81 -13.60 -22.86
C ARG A 136 -32.70 -15.12 -22.77
N GLU A 137 -31.48 -15.66 -22.76
CA GLU A 137 -31.23 -17.09 -22.56
C GLU A 137 -31.81 -17.57 -21.22
N ALA A 138 -31.63 -16.77 -20.16
CA ALA A 138 -32.18 -17.05 -18.84
C ALA A 138 -33.71 -17.08 -18.82
N GLN A 139 -34.36 -16.12 -19.49
CA GLN A 139 -35.83 -16.04 -19.58
C GLN A 139 -36.43 -17.21 -20.39
N ALA A 140 -35.69 -17.75 -21.36
CA ALA A 140 -36.10 -18.91 -22.15
C ALA A 140 -35.83 -20.26 -21.45
N ALA A 141 -35.01 -20.27 -20.39
CA ALA A 141 -34.65 -21.49 -19.69
C ALA A 141 -35.81 -22.03 -18.84
N ARG A 142 -36.10 -23.33 -18.97
CA ARG A 142 -37.11 -24.02 -18.15
C ARG A 142 -36.62 -24.37 -16.75
N ASP A 143 -35.31 -24.43 -16.56
CA ASP A 143 -34.68 -24.70 -15.26
C ASP A 143 -34.39 -23.38 -14.52
N PRO A 144 -35.03 -23.12 -13.37
CA PRO A 144 -34.81 -21.90 -12.59
C PRO A 144 -33.37 -21.76 -12.07
N ALA A 145 -32.65 -22.85 -11.85
CA ALA A 145 -31.25 -22.80 -11.43
C ALA A 145 -30.35 -22.31 -12.58
N HIS A 146 -30.58 -22.82 -13.78
CA HIS A 146 -29.90 -22.37 -14.99
C HIS A 146 -30.20 -20.90 -15.31
N ALA A 147 -31.48 -20.50 -15.26
CA ALA A 147 -31.89 -19.11 -15.46
C ALA A 147 -31.18 -18.15 -14.49
N ARG A 148 -31.13 -18.52 -13.20
CA ARG A 148 -30.47 -17.73 -12.17
C ARG A 148 -28.96 -17.59 -12.40
N ALA A 149 -28.28 -18.66 -12.82
CA ALA A 149 -26.84 -18.60 -13.14
C ALA A 149 -26.56 -17.61 -14.28
N ARG A 150 -27.41 -17.59 -15.31
CA ARG A 150 -27.30 -16.67 -16.45
C ARG A 150 -27.55 -15.21 -16.07
N PHE A 151 -28.49 -14.93 -15.16
CA PHE A 151 -28.65 -13.57 -14.62
C PHE A 151 -27.43 -13.08 -13.84
N LEU A 152 -26.78 -13.95 -13.06
CA LEU A 152 -25.55 -13.61 -12.35
C LEU A 152 -24.37 -13.37 -13.29
N GLU A 153 -24.24 -14.19 -14.34
CA GLU A 153 -23.24 -14.01 -15.39
C GLU A 153 -23.45 -12.68 -16.15
N ALA A 154 -24.71 -12.32 -16.44
CA ALA A 154 -25.06 -11.03 -17.03
C ALA A 154 -24.66 -9.84 -16.13
N LEU A 155 -24.89 -9.93 -14.82
CA LEU A 155 -24.50 -8.88 -13.86
C LEU A 155 -22.99 -8.78 -13.63
N ALA A 156 -22.25 -9.86 -13.86
CA ALA A 156 -20.78 -9.83 -13.82
C ALA A 156 -20.21 -9.06 -15.03
N LEU A 157 -20.86 -9.14 -16.19
CA LEU A 157 -20.50 -8.41 -17.40
C LEU A 157 -20.99 -6.95 -17.39
N ASP A 158 -22.23 -6.73 -16.93
CA ASP A 158 -22.82 -5.40 -16.77
C ASP A 158 -23.55 -5.28 -15.41
N PRO A 159 -22.86 -4.76 -14.37
CA PRO A 159 -23.46 -4.54 -13.07
C PRO A 159 -24.68 -3.61 -13.10
N GLY A 160 -24.80 -2.75 -14.12
CA GLY A 160 -25.89 -1.79 -14.30
C GLY A 160 -27.15 -2.37 -14.93
N ASN A 161 -27.13 -3.62 -15.40
CA ASN A 161 -28.24 -4.24 -16.11
C ASN A 161 -29.49 -4.39 -15.22
N GLN A 162 -30.48 -3.54 -15.44
CA GLN A 162 -31.69 -3.48 -14.62
C GLN A 162 -32.58 -4.72 -14.80
N ASP A 163 -32.64 -5.27 -16.00
CA ASP A 163 -33.46 -6.44 -16.32
C ASP A 163 -32.93 -7.69 -15.61
N ALA A 164 -31.60 -7.88 -15.59
CA ALA A 164 -30.97 -8.97 -14.84
C ALA A 164 -31.21 -8.85 -13.33
N ARG A 165 -31.17 -7.63 -12.77
CA ARG A 165 -31.48 -7.39 -11.34
C ARG A 165 -32.95 -7.67 -11.01
N ALA A 166 -33.86 -7.20 -11.85
CA ALA A 166 -35.31 -7.39 -11.67
C ALA A 166 -35.70 -8.87 -11.82
N ALA A 167 -35.11 -9.58 -12.78
CA ALA A 167 -35.36 -11.00 -12.96
C ALA A 167 -34.75 -11.84 -11.83
N LEU A 168 -33.56 -11.46 -11.32
CA LEU A 168 -32.93 -12.15 -10.19
C LEU A 168 -33.70 -11.99 -8.87
N SER A 169 -34.37 -10.85 -8.65
CA SER A 169 -35.20 -10.63 -7.46
C SER A 169 -36.53 -11.38 -7.50
N GLN A 170 -37.04 -11.68 -8.69
CA GLN A 170 -38.24 -12.49 -8.92
C GLN A 170 -37.94 -13.99 -9.00
N ALA A 171 -36.70 -14.37 -9.33
CA ALA A 171 -36.29 -15.77 -9.37
C ALA A 171 -36.30 -16.36 -7.95
N PRO A 172 -37.07 -17.42 -7.67
CA PRO A 172 -37.05 -18.06 -6.37
C PRO A 172 -35.63 -18.53 -6.06
N ALA A 173 -35.11 -18.15 -4.90
CA ALA A 173 -33.85 -18.67 -4.42
C ALA A 173 -33.96 -20.20 -4.41
N PRO A 174 -33.00 -20.94 -5.00
CA PRO A 174 -33.04 -22.39 -4.93
C PRO A 174 -33.14 -22.78 -3.45
N ALA A 175 -34.06 -23.70 -3.13
CA ALA A 175 -34.15 -24.27 -1.80
C ALA A 175 -32.73 -24.70 -1.38
N PRO A 176 -32.28 -24.37 -0.16
CA PRO A 176 -30.89 -24.54 0.22
C PRO A 176 -30.52 -26.02 0.15
N ALA A 177 -29.88 -26.43 -0.95
CA ALA A 177 -29.34 -27.77 -1.08
C ALA A 177 -28.33 -27.94 0.06
N LYS A 178 -28.55 -28.92 0.96
CA LYS A 178 -27.59 -29.20 2.03
C LYS A 178 -26.19 -29.31 1.38
N PRO A 179 -25.18 -28.58 1.89
CA PRO A 179 -23.82 -28.80 1.43
C PRO A 179 -23.50 -30.29 1.56
N PRO A 180 -22.81 -30.91 0.59
CA PRO A 180 -22.43 -32.31 0.70
C PRO A 180 -21.68 -32.53 2.02
N ALA A 181 -21.90 -33.65 2.69
CA ALA A 181 -21.37 -33.89 4.05
C ALA A 181 -19.86 -33.64 4.17
N ALA A 182 -19.09 -33.92 3.11
CA ALA A 182 -17.66 -33.64 3.02
C ALA A 182 -17.30 -32.14 3.11
N ASN A 183 -18.17 -31.23 2.65
CA ASN A 183 -17.96 -29.79 2.80
C ASN A 183 -18.24 -29.32 4.23
N SER A 184 -19.18 -29.95 4.93
CA SER A 184 -19.46 -29.65 6.35
C SER A 184 -18.26 -29.99 7.25
N GLU A 185 -17.65 -31.16 7.07
CA GLU A 185 -16.44 -31.54 7.83
C GLU A 185 -15.26 -30.62 7.51
N ARG A 186 -15.02 -30.33 6.23
CA ARG A 186 -13.95 -29.40 5.81
C ARG A 186 -14.16 -27.99 6.32
N ARG A 187 -15.42 -27.54 6.40
CA ARG A 187 -15.80 -26.26 7.01
C ARG A 187 -15.47 -26.24 8.49
N GLU A 188 -15.87 -27.27 9.24
CA GLU A 188 -15.62 -27.34 10.69
C GLU A 188 -14.12 -27.37 11.00
N LEU A 189 -13.33 -28.14 10.24
CA LEU A 189 -11.87 -28.14 10.36
C LEU A 189 -11.25 -26.77 10.06
N ALA A 190 -11.75 -26.07 9.03
CA ALA A 190 -11.27 -24.73 8.71
C ALA A 190 -11.66 -23.70 9.78
N LEU A 191 -12.89 -23.77 10.30
CA LEU A 191 -13.38 -22.89 11.37
C LEU A 191 -12.57 -23.08 12.65
N ASP A 192 -12.36 -24.33 13.08
CA ASP A 192 -11.57 -24.67 14.26
C ASP A 192 -10.11 -24.22 14.11
N ALA A 193 -9.50 -24.44 12.94
CA ALA A 193 -8.16 -23.91 12.65
C ALA A 193 -8.12 -22.38 12.75
N GLY A 194 -9.11 -21.68 12.18
CA GLY A 194 -9.23 -20.23 12.28
C GLY A 194 -9.33 -19.73 13.73
N GLN A 195 -10.17 -20.38 14.54
CA GLN A 195 -10.33 -20.06 15.96
C GLN A 195 -9.05 -20.31 16.76
N ARG A 196 -8.32 -21.39 16.47
CA ARG A 196 -7.01 -21.68 17.08
C ARG A 196 -5.98 -20.62 16.74
N HIS A 197 -5.89 -20.21 15.47
CA HIS A 197 -4.98 -19.15 15.05
C HIS A 197 -5.34 -17.78 15.63
N ALA A 198 -6.62 -17.42 15.69
CA ALA A 198 -7.07 -16.17 16.32
C ALA A 198 -6.73 -16.17 17.82
N SER A 199 -6.96 -17.29 18.51
CA SER A 199 -6.60 -17.45 19.92
C SER A 199 -5.09 -17.35 20.14
N ARG A 200 -4.28 -17.99 19.29
CA ARG A 200 -2.82 -17.88 19.32
C ARG A 200 -2.36 -16.44 19.07
N GLY A 201 -2.97 -15.72 18.13
CA GLY A 201 -2.70 -14.30 17.88
C GLY A 201 -2.97 -13.42 19.10
N ARG A 202 -4.09 -13.66 19.80
CA ARG A 202 -4.40 -12.98 21.09
C ARG A 202 -3.33 -13.27 22.14
N GLU A 203 -2.90 -14.52 22.28
CA GLU A 203 -1.86 -14.89 23.25
C GLU A 203 -0.50 -14.27 22.93
N LEU A 204 -0.08 -14.31 21.66
CA LEU A 204 1.16 -13.71 21.17
C LEU A 204 1.18 -12.20 21.43
N TYR A 205 0.07 -11.52 21.15
CA TYR A 205 -0.06 -10.09 21.38
C TYR A 205 -0.03 -9.72 22.87
N THR A 206 -0.71 -10.50 23.72
CA THR A 206 -0.94 -10.15 25.13
C THR A 206 0.15 -10.64 26.08
N LYS A 207 0.54 -11.92 25.95
CA LYS A 207 1.47 -12.60 26.86
C LYS A 207 2.91 -12.46 26.38
N GLU A 208 3.18 -12.89 25.16
CA GLU A 208 4.55 -12.98 24.60
C GLU A 208 5.05 -11.62 24.09
N ARG A 209 4.10 -10.73 23.79
CA ARG A 209 4.31 -9.38 23.24
C ARG A 209 5.14 -9.40 21.95
N ASP A 210 4.92 -10.45 21.15
CA ASP A 210 5.49 -10.60 19.82
C ASP A 210 4.43 -10.16 18.80
N LEU A 211 4.56 -8.90 18.36
CA LEU A 211 3.60 -8.33 17.42
C LEU A 211 3.67 -9.02 16.06
N ASP A 212 4.85 -9.38 15.57
CA ASP A 212 5.01 -9.92 14.23
C ASP A 212 4.36 -11.31 14.16
N ALA A 213 4.68 -12.17 15.12
CA ALA A 213 4.03 -13.47 15.23
C ALA A 213 2.52 -13.36 15.48
N ALA A 214 2.07 -12.36 16.26
CA ALA A 214 0.65 -12.13 16.47
C ALA A 214 -0.07 -11.74 15.17
N LEU A 215 0.50 -10.82 14.38
CA LEU A 215 -0.06 -10.41 13.09
C LEU A 215 -0.14 -11.61 12.14
N ASP A 216 0.90 -12.43 12.05
CA ASP A 216 0.91 -13.63 11.21
C ASP A 216 -0.19 -14.62 11.62
N ALA A 217 -0.36 -14.86 12.92
CA ALA A 217 -1.42 -15.73 13.43
C ALA A 217 -2.82 -15.18 13.10
N TYR A 218 -3.03 -13.85 13.20
CA TYR A 218 -4.29 -13.22 12.80
C TYR A 218 -4.57 -13.36 11.30
N PHE A 219 -3.57 -13.19 10.43
CA PHE A 219 -3.75 -13.39 8.99
C PHE A 219 -4.04 -14.84 8.64
N GLN A 220 -3.39 -15.80 9.30
CA GLN A 220 -3.71 -17.23 9.17
C GLN A 220 -5.16 -17.52 9.60
N ALA A 221 -5.63 -16.90 10.69
CA ALA A 221 -7.02 -17.03 11.12
C ALA A 221 -8.00 -16.55 10.04
N LEU A 222 -7.76 -15.35 9.48
CA LEU A 222 -8.59 -14.79 8.40
C LEU A 222 -8.59 -15.67 7.14
N HIS A 223 -7.45 -16.26 6.78
CA HIS A 223 -7.36 -17.21 5.67
C HIS A 223 -8.26 -18.44 5.93
N HIS A 224 -8.19 -19.01 7.13
CA HIS A 224 -9.01 -20.16 7.50
C HIS A 224 -10.50 -19.85 7.55
N PHE A 225 -10.91 -18.68 8.07
CA PHE A 225 -12.31 -18.26 8.05
C PHE A 225 -12.83 -18.02 6.64
N SER A 226 -12.02 -17.43 5.75
CA SER A 226 -12.39 -17.29 4.33
C SER A 226 -12.59 -18.65 3.65
N ARG A 227 -11.76 -19.65 3.99
CA ARG A 227 -11.95 -21.02 3.50
C ARG A 227 -13.22 -21.66 4.07
N ALA A 228 -13.52 -21.45 5.35
CA ALA A 228 -14.74 -21.95 5.97
C ALA A 228 -15.99 -21.36 5.30
N ASP A 229 -15.99 -20.05 5.03
CA ASP A 229 -17.06 -19.35 4.32
C ASP A 229 -17.22 -19.87 2.88
N ALA A 230 -16.12 -20.16 2.18
CA ALA A 230 -16.17 -20.74 0.83
C ALA A 230 -16.80 -22.14 0.77
N TYR A 231 -16.69 -22.94 1.85
CA TYR A 231 -17.33 -24.27 1.90
C TYR A 231 -18.84 -24.20 2.17
N ASP A 232 -19.30 -23.19 2.89
CA ASP A 232 -20.73 -22.97 3.18
C ASP A 232 -21.03 -21.48 3.52
N PRO A 233 -21.33 -20.65 2.49
CA PRO A 233 -21.58 -19.21 2.67
C PRO A 233 -22.86 -18.87 3.46
N ARG A 234 -23.63 -19.89 3.87
CA ARG A 234 -24.98 -19.73 4.43
C ARG A 234 -25.00 -19.72 5.96
N LEU A 235 -23.88 -20.03 6.60
CA LEU A 235 -23.77 -20.03 8.05
C LEU A 235 -23.03 -18.78 8.53
N PRO A 236 -23.68 -17.94 9.36
CA PRO A 236 -23.12 -16.67 9.78
C PRO A 236 -21.88 -16.81 10.68
N THR A 237 -21.61 -17.99 11.25
CA THR A 237 -20.52 -18.21 12.22
C THR A 237 -19.14 -17.87 11.66
N ALA A 238 -18.83 -18.25 10.41
CA ALA A 238 -17.55 -17.90 9.79
C ALA A 238 -17.45 -16.39 9.49
N GLY A 239 -18.56 -15.77 9.09
CA GLY A 239 -18.64 -14.32 8.86
C GLY A 239 -18.48 -13.51 10.15
N GLU A 240 -19.12 -13.94 11.24
CA GLU A 240 -19.01 -13.33 12.57
C GLU A 240 -17.58 -13.41 13.12
N GLU A 241 -16.94 -14.59 13.05
CA GLU A 241 -15.55 -14.76 13.46
C GLU A 241 -14.58 -13.98 12.57
N THR A 242 -14.84 -13.90 11.27
CA THR A 242 -14.07 -13.04 10.35
C THR A 242 -14.17 -11.58 10.77
N GLN A 243 -15.39 -11.05 10.94
CA GLN A 243 -15.59 -9.66 11.33
C GLN A 243 -14.92 -9.37 12.67
N ARG A 244 -15.12 -10.22 13.68
CA ARG A 244 -14.47 -10.07 14.99
C ARG A 244 -12.94 -10.02 14.88
N THR A 245 -12.36 -10.94 14.11
CA THR A 245 -10.92 -11.05 13.90
C THR A 245 -10.37 -9.83 13.16
N VAL A 246 -11.09 -9.32 12.15
CA VAL A 246 -10.75 -8.08 11.44
C VAL A 246 -10.79 -6.87 12.37
N LEU A 247 -11.82 -6.77 13.21
CA LEU A 247 -11.95 -5.66 14.17
C LEU A 247 -10.81 -5.68 15.19
N GLU A 248 -10.47 -6.85 15.74
CA GLU A 248 -9.33 -7.06 16.63
C GLU A 248 -7.99 -6.69 15.97
N LEU A 249 -7.73 -7.24 14.77
CA LEU A 249 -6.50 -6.97 14.03
C LEU A 249 -6.37 -5.48 13.66
N GLY A 250 -7.47 -4.87 13.20
CA GLY A 250 -7.49 -3.45 12.88
C GLY A 250 -7.25 -2.56 14.12
N ALA A 251 -7.75 -2.95 15.29
CA ALA A 251 -7.45 -2.26 16.54
C ALA A 251 -5.97 -2.38 16.91
N ILE A 252 -5.37 -3.57 16.76
CA ILE A 252 -3.92 -3.79 16.97
C ILE A 252 -3.09 -2.92 16.03
N LEU A 253 -3.42 -2.90 14.74
CA LEU A 253 -2.71 -2.09 13.74
C LEU A 253 -2.82 -0.59 14.01
N ARG A 254 -4.00 -0.10 14.42
CA ARG A 254 -4.17 1.30 14.86
C ARG A 254 -3.38 1.59 16.13
N ASP A 255 -3.41 0.68 17.09
CA ASP A 255 -2.61 0.78 18.32
C ASP A 255 -1.11 0.74 18.00
N ASP A 256 -0.67 0.12 16.92
CA ASP A 256 0.72 0.15 16.42
C ASP A 256 1.04 1.42 15.59
N GLY A 257 0.02 2.19 15.19
CA GLY A 257 0.16 3.42 14.41
C GLY A 257 0.05 3.20 12.91
N GLN A 258 -0.26 1.98 12.46
CA GLN A 258 -0.50 1.61 11.06
C GLN A 258 -1.96 1.90 10.65
N VAL A 259 -2.40 3.15 10.84
CA VAL A 259 -3.80 3.55 10.63
C VAL A 259 -4.25 3.33 9.18
N ALA A 260 -3.39 3.64 8.21
CA ALA A 260 -3.70 3.43 6.79
C ALA A 260 -3.94 1.95 6.48
N PHE A 261 -3.11 1.05 7.03
CA PHE A 261 -3.25 -0.38 6.80
C PHE A 261 -4.48 -0.96 7.48
N ALA A 262 -4.79 -0.53 8.71
CA ALA A 262 -6.04 -0.89 9.37
C ALA A 262 -7.28 -0.45 8.56
N ASN A 263 -7.25 0.75 7.98
CA ASN A 263 -8.35 1.25 7.16
C ASN A 263 -8.50 0.46 5.85
N ALA A 264 -7.39 0.05 5.23
CA ALA A 264 -7.41 -0.82 4.05
C ALA A 264 -7.99 -2.20 4.39
N LEU A 265 -7.59 -2.78 5.53
CA LEU A 265 -8.13 -4.03 6.04
C LEU A 265 -9.64 -3.95 6.25
N TYR A 266 -10.13 -2.91 6.92
CA TYR A 266 -11.57 -2.70 7.12
C TYR A 266 -12.33 -2.64 5.80
N ARG A 267 -11.86 -1.84 4.83
CA ARG A 267 -12.50 -1.74 3.51
C ARG A 267 -12.51 -3.07 2.76
N PHE A 268 -11.42 -3.83 2.83
CA PHE A 268 -11.33 -5.15 2.18
C PHE A 268 -12.42 -6.10 2.68
N TYR A 269 -12.75 -6.04 3.97
CA TYR A 269 -13.81 -6.85 4.58
C TYR A 269 -15.17 -6.13 4.67
N GLY A 270 -15.38 -5.06 3.89
CA GLY A 270 -16.67 -4.38 3.80
C GLY A 270 -17.06 -3.53 5.01
N LEU A 271 -16.13 -3.20 5.89
CA LEU A 271 -16.34 -2.34 7.06
C LEU A 271 -15.96 -0.90 6.74
N ASP A 272 -16.79 0.07 7.20
CA ASP A 272 -16.44 1.48 7.11
C ASP A 272 -15.41 1.85 8.20
N PRO A 273 -14.19 2.31 7.85
CA PRO A 273 -13.17 2.65 8.82
C PRO A 273 -13.55 3.76 9.81
N LYS A 274 -14.53 4.61 9.48
CA LYS A 274 -14.99 5.71 10.34
C LYS A 274 -15.97 5.25 11.41
N SER A 275 -16.74 4.20 11.16
CA SER A 275 -17.80 3.69 12.03
C SER A 275 -17.52 2.29 12.60
N ALA A 276 -16.47 1.60 12.13
CA ALA A 276 -16.08 0.30 12.64
C ALA A 276 -15.88 0.31 14.16
N PRO A 277 -16.53 -0.59 14.92
CA PRO A 277 -16.39 -0.65 16.37
C PRO A 277 -14.95 -1.02 16.76
N VAL A 278 -14.44 -0.41 17.82
CA VAL A 278 -13.10 -0.72 18.33
C VAL A 278 -13.18 -1.96 19.21
N VAL A 279 -12.97 -3.14 18.62
CA VAL A 279 -12.81 -4.39 19.37
C VAL A 279 -11.33 -4.59 19.64
N ARG A 280 -10.91 -4.48 20.90
CA ARG A 280 -9.52 -4.77 21.29
C ARG A 280 -9.38 -6.24 21.68
N PRO A 281 -8.24 -6.88 21.39
CA PRO A 281 -7.93 -8.16 22.01
C PRO A 281 -7.98 -8.02 23.54
N PRO A 282 -8.38 -9.08 24.26
CA PRO A 282 -8.48 -9.05 25.71
C PRO A 282 -7.13 -8.61 26.31
N SER A 283 -7.13 -7.57 27.14
CA SER A 283 -5.90 -7.14 27.80
C SER A 283 -5.39 -8.21 28.76
N ASP A 284 -4.09 -8.19 29.04
CA ASP A 284 -3.50 -9.02 30.08
C ASP A 284 -4.30 -8.87 31.39
N PRO A 285 -4.77 -9.99 31.98
CA PRO A 285 -5.66 -9.95 33.14
C PRO A 285 -4.96 -9.46 34.42
N HIS A 286 -3.62 -9.48 34.49
CA HIS A 286 -2.86 -9.22 35.72
C HIS A 286 -1.96 -7.99 35.62
N LEU A 287 -1.39 -7.71 34.45
CA LEU A 287 -0.49 -6.57 34.28
C LEU A 287 -0.62 -5.91 32.90
N VAL A 288 -0.97 -4.62 32.89
CA VAL A 288 -0.95 -3.79 31.69
C VAL A 288 0.14 -2.74 31.84
N VAL A 289 1.07 -2.70 30.89
CA VAL A 289 2.09 -1.63 30.79
C VAL A 289 1.84 -0.86 29.51
N GLU A 290 1.53 0.43 29.63
CA GLU A 290 1.17 1.27 28.49
C GLU A 290 1.96 2.58 28.50
N GLU A 291 2.16 3.12 27.31
CA GLU A 291 2.75 4.44 27.13
C GLU A 291 1.63 5.48 27.23
N ALA A 292 1.72 6.42 28.16
CA ALA A 292 0.64 7.39 28.35
C ALA A 292 0.58 8.44 27.24
N GLU A 293 1.74 8.85 26.71
CA GLU A 293 1.86 9.92 25.72
C GLU A 293 1.96 9.43 24.27
N ARG A 294 1.47 8.21 23.97
CA ARG A 294 1.55 7.60 22.61
C ARG A 294 1.07 8.53 21.50
N THR A 295 -0.11 9.11 21.69
CA THR A 295 -0.74 9.99 20.70
C THR A 295 0.09 11.25 20.46
N SER A 296 0.59 11.85 21.54
CA SER A 296 1.43 13.05 21.46
C SER A 296 2.76 12.75 20.76
N ILE A 297 3.40 11.62 21.10
CA ILE A 297 4.67 11.20 20.48
C ILE A 297 4.48 10.93 18.99
N ARG A 298 3.41 10.22 18.60
CA ARG A 298 3.05 9.99 17.19
C ARG A 298 2.86 11.28 16.42
N ARG A 299 2.12 12.22 17.00
CA ARG A 299 1.88 13.53 16.40
C ARG A 299 3.19 14.29 16.20
N ALA A 300 4.11 14.23 17.15
CA ALA A 300 5.40 14.91 17.04
C ALA A 300 6.29 14.38 15.91
N PHE A 301 6.28 13.06 15.66
CA PHE A 301 7.07 12.45 14.59
C PHE A 301 6.42 12.50 13.20
N GLY A 302 5.10 12.72 13.10
CA GLY A 302 4.39 12.83 11.82
C GLY A 302 4.36 11.55 10.98
N GLY A 303 4.28 10.37 11.61
CA GLY A 303 4.25 9.08 10.89
C GLY A 303 3.96 7.87 11.78
N VAL A 304 4.26 6.67 11.27
CA VAL A 304 4.11 5.41 12.03
C VAL A 304 5.16 5.37 13.15
N VAL A 305 4.69 5.46 14.40
CA VAL A 305 5.51 5.31 15.59
C VAL A 305 4.96 4.20 16.48
N ARG A 306 5.82 3.23 16.71
CA ARG A 306 5.60 2.02 17.50
C ARG A 306 6.36 2.14 18.82
N PHE A 307 5.92 1.37 19.81
CA PHE A 307 6.52 1.34 21.14
C PHE A 307 6.89 -0.10 21.44
N GLU A 308 8.18 -0.36 21.63
CA GLU A 308 8.62 -1.70 21.98
C GLU A 308 8.18 -2.01 23.44
N PRO A 309 7.58 -3.18 23.69
CA PRO A 309 7.12 -3.54 25.01
C PRO A 309 8.27 -3.75 26.00
N THR A 310 8.11 -3.28 27.23
CA THR A 310 9.07 -3.53 28.32
C THR A 310 8.81 -4.87 29.01
N ARG A 311 9.86 -5.66 29.24
CA ARG A 311 9.80 -6.92 30.03
C ARG A 311 10.20 -6.73 31.51
N ALA A 312 10.52 -5.49 31.90
CA ALA A 312 11.02 -5.18 33.24
C ALA A 312 10.06 -5.61 34.38
N PHE A 313 8.76 -5.74 34.09
CA PHE A 313 7.72 -6.07 35.06
C PHE A 313 7.19 -7.51 34.98
N ASP A 314 7.84 -8.42 34.24
CA ASP A 314 7.35 -9.80 34.13
C ASP A 314 7.31 -10.53 35.49
N SER A 315 8.26 -10.23 36.38
CA SER A 315 8.26 -10.74 37.75
C SER A 315 7.06 -10.23 38.58
N LEU A 316 6.60 -9.00 38.34
CA LEU A 316 5.38 -8.46 38.98
C LEU A 316 4.13 -9.15 38.44
N ARG A 317 4.04 -9.33 37.12
CA ARG A 317 2.94 -10.07 36.48
C ARG A 317 2.79 -11.47 37.08
N ALA A 318 3.90 -12.20 37.22
CA ALA A 318 3.89 -13.54 37.83
C ALA A 318 3.40 -13.51 39.28
N TRP A 319 3.82 -12.51 40.06
CA TRP A 319 3.40 -12.34 41.45
C TRP A 319 1.91 -11.99 41.58
N VAL A 320 1.39 -11.03 40.80
CA VAL A 320 -0.04 -10.64 40.81
C VAL A 320 -0.93 -11.82 40.41
N ARG A 321 -0.52 -12.58 39.38
CA ARG A 321 -1.22 -13.80 38.96
C ARG A 321 -1.39 -14.81 40.10
N LYS A 322 -0.37 -14.94 40.95
CA LYS A 322 -0.36 -15.90 42.07
C LYS A 322 -1.14 -15.38 43.27
N GLU A 323 -0.92 -14.13 43.68
CA GLU A 323 -1.41 -13.61 44.96
C GLU A 323 -2.77 -12.90 44.86
N SER A 324 -3.13 -12.35 43.70
CA SER A 324 -4.40 -11.62 43.52
C SER A 324 -4.95 -11.77 42.10
N PRO A 325 -5.49 -12.95 41.75
CA PRO A 325 -5.96 -13.24 40.39
C PRO A 325 -7.15 -12.36 39.94
N GLY A 326 -7.95 -11.84 40.87
CA GLY A 326 -9.05 -10.90 40.63
C GLY A 326 -8.61 -9.46 40.36
N SER A 327 -7.32 -9.17 40.52
CA SER A 327 -6.77 -7.81 40.39
C SER A 327 -5.88 -7.64 39.16
N ARG A 328 -5.83 -6.41 38.66
CA ARG A 328 -4.95 -6.00 37.56
C ARG A 328 -4.15 -4.76 37.94
N ILE A 329 -2.83 -4.84 37.77
CA ILE A 329 -1.96 -3.67 37.91
C ILE A 329 -1.82 -2.98 36.54
N ARG A 330 -1.98 -1.66 36.53
CA ARG A 330 -1.76 -0.82 35.35
C ARG A 330 -0.61 0.14 35.60
N ILE A 331 0.41 0.03 34.76
CA ILE A 331 1.61 0.89 34.80
C ILE A 331 1.61 1.75 33.54
N GLN A 332 1.51 3.05 33.72
CA GLN A 332 1.66 4.04 32.67
C GLN A 332 3.09 4.56 32.65
N VAL A 333 3.82 4.31 31.57
CA VAL A 333 5.12 4.91 31.31
C VAL A 333 4.88 6.36 30.87
N LYS A 334 5.42 7.30 31.64
CA LYS A 334 5.30 8.73 31.38
C LYS A 334 6.50 9.21 30.58
N SER A 335 6.24 9.88 29.47
CA SER A 335 7.26 10.46 28.62
C SER A 335 6.97 11.93 28.32
N ALA A 336 8.02 12.70 28.05
CA ALA A 336 7.94 14.03 27.45
C ALA A 336 8.56 14.04 26.07
N ILE A 337 8.15 15.02 25.28
CA ILE A 337 8.65 15.26 23.94
C ILE A 337 9.44 16.55 24.01
N GLN A 338 10.73 16.49 23.69
CA GLN A 338 11.52 17.67 23.46
C GLN A 338 11.45 18.01 21.96
N PRO A 339 10.97 19.22 21.60
CA PRO A 339 10.93 19.66 20.21
C PRO A 339 12.31 19.62 19.55
N GLY A 340 12.35 19.28 18.26
CA GLY A 340 13.59 19.17 17.47
C GLY A 340 13.36 18.39 16.17
N PHE A 341 14.40 18.29 15.34
CA PHE A 341 14.37 17.49 14.12
C PHE A 341 15.54 16.48 14.10
N PRO A 342 15.31 15.19 14.42
CA PRO A 342 14.04 14.60 14.86
C PRO A 342 13.67 14.99 16.32
N PRO A 343 12.38 14.90 16.71
CA PRO A 343 11.96 15.14 18.09
C PRO A 343 12.55 14.07 19.02
N LYS A 344 12.85 14.44 20.26
CA LYS A 344 13.39 13.51 21.26
C LYS A 344 12.30 13.07 22.23
N VAL A 345 12.29 11.79 22.58
CA VAL A 345 11.40 11.22 23.60
C VAL A 345 12.19 11.03 24.88
N LEU A 346 11.68 11.57 25.99
CA LEU A 346 12.35 11.53 27.29
C LEU A 346 11.45 10.84 28.32
N ALA A 347 11.90 9.77 28.96
CA ALA A 347 11.18 9.04 29.99
C ALA A 347 11.18 9.83 31.31
N LYS A 348 10.03 10.09 31.91
CA LYS A 348 9.84 10.92 33.11
C LYS A 348 9.54 10.15 34.38
N GLY A 349 8.86 9.02 34.27
CA GLY A 349 8.38 8.28 35.43
C GLY A 349 7.36 7.20 35.09
N LEU A 350 6.79 6.63 36.14
CA LEU A 350 5.78 5.58 36.09
C LEU A 350 4.57 5.98 36.93
N TRP A 351 3.36 5.83 36.41
CA TRP A 351 2.13 5.96 37.20
C TRP A 351 1.46 4.60 37.35
N ILE A 352 1.22 4.21 38.59
CA ILE A 352 0.79 2.86 38.93
C ILE A 352 -0.61 2.93 39.53
N ARG A 353 -1.51 2.09 39.03
CA ARG A 353 -2.89 1.95 39.51
C ARG A 353 -3.22 0.48 39.71
N LEU A 354 -4.09 0.22 40.67
CA LEU A 354 -4.78 -1.04 40.85
C LEU A 354 -6.17 -0.93 40.24
N GLU A 355 -6.51 -1.89 39.40
CA GLU A 355 -7.87 -2.11 38.91
C GLU A 355 -8.38 -3.41 39.55
N ASP A 356 -9.30 -3.28 40.51
CA ASP A 356 -9.98 -4.41 41.14
C ASP A 356 -11.17 -4.81 40.26
N ARG A 357 -11.07 -6.00 39.65
CA ARG A 357 -12.07 -6.46 38.68
C ARG A 357 -13.31 -7.06 39.34
N GLU A 358 -13.18 -7.50 40.60
CA GLU A 358 -14.30 -8.04 41.38
C GLU A 358 -15.17 -6.89 41.89
N ARG A 359 -14.54 -5.88 42.49
CA ARG A 359 -15.24 -4.69 43.01
C ARG A 359 -15.52 -3.64 41.95
N LYS A 360 -14.96 -3.80 40.74
CA LYS A 360 -15.05 -2.84 39.62
C LYS A 360 -14.57 -1.44 40.00
N THR A 361 -13.51 -1.36 40.82
CA THR A 361 -12.93 -0.08 41.28
C THR A 361 -11.54 0.15 40.69
N ILE A 362 -11.14 1.42 40.62
CA ILE A 362 -9.83 1.83 40.14
C ILE A 362 -9.20 2.73 41.20
N SER A 363 -8.01 2.38 41.68
CA SER A 363 -7.30 3.17 42.67
C SER A 363 -6.80 4.50 42.08
N ALA A 364 -6.61 5.50 42.94
CA ALA A 364 -5.87 6.70 42.56
C ALA A 364 -4.44 6.35 42.08
N PRO A 365 -3.89 7.05 41.07
CA PRO A 365 -2.53 6.81 40.60
C PRO A 365 -1.50 7.13 41.68
N ARG A 366 -0.60 6.18 41.93
CA ARG A 366 0.67 6.42 42.62
C ARG A 366 1.72 6.82 41.60
N ARG A 367 2.35 7.97 41.79
CA ARG A 367 3.34 8.54 40.87
C ARG A 367 4.73 8.20 41.38
N LEU A 368 5.56 7.68 40.48
CA LEU A 368 6.99 7.46 40.69
C LEU A 368 7.74 8.27 39.62
N GLU A 369 8.41 9.33 40.02
CA GLU A 369 9.22 10.16 39.13
C GLU A 369 10.65 9.63 39.08
N PHE A 370 11.31 9.76 37.92
CA PHE A 370 12.71 9.36 37.80
C PHE A 370 13.62 10.50 38.27
N GLU A 371 14.37 10.26 39.35
CA GLU A 371 15.37 11.19 39.87
C GLU A 371 16.50 11.38 38.85
N GLY A 372 17.12 12.55 38.81
CA GLY A 372 18.18 12.87 37.84
C GLY A 372 17.67 13.34 36.46
N GLY A 373 16.36 13.29 36.22
CA GLY A 373 15.70 14.01 35.14
C GLY A 373 14.98 13.11 34.15
N PRO A 374 14.37 13.70 33.11
CA PRO A 374 13.77 12.90 32.06
C PRO A 374 14.88 12.27 31.19
N TYR A 375 14.87 10.94 31.07
CA TYR A 375 15.94 10.17 30.42
C TYR A 375 15.69 9.96 28.92
N PHE A 376 16.71 10.16 28.08
CA PHE A 376 16.56 10.04 26.64
C PHE A 376 16.24 8.60 26.21
N ARG A 377 15.11 8.39 25.54
CA ARG A 377 14.74 7.10 24.96
C ARG A 377 15.23 7.01 23.53
N ILE A 378 15.90 5.90 23.23
CA ILE A 378 16.38 5.60 21.88
C ILE A 378 15.18 5.38 20.96
N VAL A 379 15.23 5.98 19.78
CA VAL A 379 14.27 5.76 18.70
C VAL A 379 14.99 5.14 17.52
N ARG A 380 14.60 3.92 17.15
CA ARG A 380 15.12 3.20 15.98
C ARG A 380 14.21 3.42 14.78
N VAL A 381 14.76 3.29 13.58
CA VAL A 381 13.99 3.30 12.33
C VAL A 381 14.14 1.93 11.68
N ASP A 382 13.03 1.34 11.26
CA ASP A 382 12.99 0.10 10.50
C ASP A 382 12.06 0.24 9.28
N SER A 383 11.83 -0.87 8.56
CA SER A 383 10.99 -0.89 7.36
C SER A 383 9.52 -0.53 7.59
N ARG A 384 9.03 -0.58 8.84
CA ARG A 384 7.63 -0.30 9.20
C ARG A 384 7.45 1.08 9.85
N GLY A 385 8.53 1.74 10.23
CA GLY A 385 8.51 3.10 10.74
C GLY A 385 9.51 3.31 11.87
N ARG A 386 9.10 4.10 12.87
CA ARG A 386 9.93 4.42 14.03
C ARG A 386 9.52 3.56 15.22
N VAL A 387 10.49 3.06 15.97
CA VAL A 387 10.27 2.28 17.19
C VAL A 387 10.92 3.00 18.36
N VAL A 388 10.11 3.43 19.32
CA VAL A 388 10.58 3.95 20.60
C VAL A 388 10.92 2.76 21.49
N LEU A 389 12.20 2.64 21.87
CA LEU A 389 12.68 1.60 22.78
C LEU A 389 12.05 1.78 24.17
N PRO A 390 11.86 0.69 24.94
CA PRO A 390 11.20 0.77 26.24
C PRO A 390 12.01 1.64 27.23
N PHE A 391 11.35 2.18 28.25
CA PHE A 391 11.98 3.13 29.19
C PHE A 391 13.19 2.55 29.92
N ASP A 392 13.21 1.23 30.18
CA ASP A 392 14.31 0.51 30.81
C ASP A 392 15.55 0.37 29.92
N ARG A 393 15.47 0.82 28.65
CA ARG A 393 16.59 0.97 27.73
C ARG A 393 16.90 2.43 27.39
N ALA A 394 16.44 3.38 28.21
CA ALA A 394 16.80 4.78 28.05
C ALA A 394 18.31 4.99 28.28
N SER A 395 18.90 5.92 27.55
CA SER A 395 20.32 6.26 27.66
C SER A 395 20.62 6.75 29.07
N THR A 396 21.74 6.29 29.62
CA THR A 396 22.26 6.66 30.96
C THR A 396 21.25 6.49 32.10
N PHE A 397 20.22 5.65 31.92
CA PHE A 397 19.17 5.40 32.91
C PHE A 397 19.35 4.02 33.55
N ASP A 398 19.48 3.98 34.88
CA ASP A 398 19.36 2.73 35.64
C ASP A 398 17.90 2.52 36.06
N ALA A 399 17.23 1.59 35.38
CA ALA A 399 15.82 1.30 35.60
C ALA A 399 15.56 0.39 36.82
N ALA A 400 16.55 -0.38 37.26
CA ALA A 400 16.34 -1.43 38.25
C ALA A 400 15.77 -0.91 39.59
N PRO A 401 16.25 0.21 40.17
CA PRO A 401 15.68 0.78 41.39
C PRO A 401 14.21 1.18 41.22
N TYR A 402 13.86 1.82 40.10
CA TYR A 402 12.49 2.28 39.84
C TYR A 402 11.53 1.14 39.54
N VAL A 403 11.99 0.10 38.86
CA VAL A 403 11.22 -1.12 38.64
C VAL A 403 10.93 -1.79 39.99
N GLN A 404 11.90 -1.84 40.89
CA GLN A 404 11.71 -2.41 42.22
C GLN A 404 10.76 -1.56 43.09
N GLN A 405 10.90 -0.23 43.08
CA GLN A 405 9.97 0.67 43.77
C GLN A 405 8.54 0.54 43.21
N ALA A 406 8.38 0.44 41.89
CA ALA A 406 7.08 0.23 41.27
C ALA A 406 6.44 -1.10 41.69
N ARG A 407 7.24 -2.16 41.88
CA ARG A 407 6.78 -3.44 42.42
C ARG A 407 6.28 -3.31 43.85
N GLU A 408 7.02 -2.62 44.71
CA GLU A 408 6.61 -2.42 46.10
C GLU A 408 5.32 -1.58 46.19
N ILE A 409 5.20 -0.49 45.41
CA ILE A 409 3.96 0.29 45.30
C ILE A 409 2.79 -0.60 44.85
N ALA A 410 2.99 -1.45 43.85
CA ALA A 410 1.94 -2.36 43.37
C ALA A 410 1.50 -3.37 44.46
N LYS A 411 2.46 -3.92 45.23
CA LYS A 411 2.17 -4.81 46.35
C LYS A 411 1.42 -4.09 47.47
N GLU A 412 1.79 -2.86 47.79
CA GLU A 412 1.09 -2.05 48.79
C GLU A 412 -0.35 -1.73 48.40
N LEU A 413 -0.59 -1.44 47.12
CA LEU A 413 -1.94 -1.21 46.61
C LEU A 413 -2.83 -2.45 46.74
N LEU A 414 -2.26 -3.64 46.59
CA LEU A 414 -2.98 -4.92 46.67
C LEU A 414 -3.27 -5.39 48.11
N LYS A 415 -2.59 -4.82 49.11
CA LYS A 415 -2.83 -5.12 50.53
C LYS A 415 -3.96 -4.30 51.15
N ARG A 416 -4.45 -3.28 50.45
CA ARG A 416 -5.55 -2.39 50.87
C ARG A 416 -6.85 -2.85 50.23
#